data_AF-A0A847Z244-F1
#
_entry.id   AF-A0A847Z244-F1
#
_cell.length_a   1.000
_cell.length_b   1.000
_cell.length_c   1.000
_cell.angle_alpha   90.00
_cell.angle_beta   90.00
_cell.angle_gamma   90.00
#
_symmetry.space_group_name_H-M   'P 1'
#
loop_
_entity.id
_entity.type
_entity.pdbx_description
1 polymer ?
#
loop_
_entity_poly.entity_id
_entity_poly.type
_entity_poly.pdbx_seq_one_letter_code
_entity_poly.pdbx_strand_id
1 'polypeptide(L)'
;MVTFIIILIKDFEIQYEYYPEDDHSKKPGIIKIDKINDTIEILRPAEDDIYITHTAAELNSMRDSVNEMRKEEGRSELTEEEWPNATKDDSYYWFAYHAISEITKAYNNGIVLEKGSSAWY
;
A
#
# COMPACT_ATOMS: atom_id res chain seq x y z
N MET A 1 2.17 11.61 6.39
CA MET A 1 1.77 10.52 7.32
C MET A 1 0.33 10.11 7.01
N VAL A 2 -0.11 8.90 7.39
CA VAL A 2 -1.54 8.50 7.34
C VAL A 2 -1.98 7.97 8.69
N THR A 3 -3.20 8.27 9.12
CA THR A 3 -3.84 7.60 10.27
C THR A 3 -5.03 6.79 9.82
N PHE A 4 -5.38 5.76 10.57
CA PHE A 4 -6.54 4.92 10.28
C PHE A 4 -7.21 4.42 11.54
N ILE A 5 -8.53 4.22 11.48
CA ILE A 5 -9.37 3.81 12.60
C ILE A 5 -10.38 2.79 12.08
N ILE A 6 -10.59 1.73 12.85
CA ILE A 6 -11.60 0.72 12.55
C ILE A 6 -13.00 1.33 12.74
N ILE A 7 -13.87 1.11 11.75
CA ILE A 7 -15.26 1.57 11.81
C ILE A 7 -16.27 0.43 11.84
N LEU A 8 -15.84 -0.76 11.42
CA LEU A 8 -16.71 -1.93 11.34
C LEU A 8 -15.92 -3.21 11.56
N ILE A 9 -16.44 -4.08 12.43
CA ILE A 9 -16.02 -5.46 12.55
C ILE A 9 -17.26 -6.33 12.40
N LYS A 10 -17.25 -7.23 11.42
CA LYS A 10 -18.23 -8.31 11.27
C LYS A 10 -17.52 -9.65 11.17
N ASP A 11 -18.31 -10.73 11.12
CA ASP A 11 -17.81 -12.09 11.00
C ASP A 11 -16.93 -12.28 9.75
N PHE A 12 -17.26 -11.61 8.64
CA PHE A 12 -16.60 -11.79 7.34
C PHE A 12 -15.86 -10.57 6.79
N GLU A 13 -15.96 -9.41 7.46
CA GLU A 13 -15.29 -8.19 7.00
C GLU A 13 -14.78 -7.32 8.16
N ILE A 14 -13.75 -6.55 7.88
CA ILE A 14 -13.29 -5.43 8.70
C ILE A 14 -13.22 -4.21 7.81
N GLN A 15 -13.69 -3.06 8.28
CA GLN A 15 -13.53 -1.80 7.55
C GLN A 15 -12.82 -0.75 8.40
N TYR A 16 -11.96 0.00 7.75
CA TYR A 16 -11.20 1.10 8.29
C TYR A 16 -11.52 2.37 7.54
N GLU A 17 -11.61 3.48 8.26
CA GLU A 17 -11.39 4.80 7.69
C GLU A 17 -9.91 5.14 7.78
N TYR A 18 -9.39 5.81 6.76
CA TYR A 18 -8.05 6.37 6.80
C TYR A 18 -8.04 7.85 6.38
N TYR A 19 -7.12 8.59 6.99
CA TYR A 19 -7.03 10.04 6.93
C TYR A 19 -5.60 10.43 6.52
N PRO A 20 -5.41 10.89 5.26
CA PRO A 20 -4.17 11.53 4.84
C PRO A 20 -3.80 12.68 5.79
N GLU A 21 -2.54 12.70 6.23
CA GLU A 21 -1.99 13.71 7.14
C GLU A 21 -2.79 13.92 8.44
N ASP A 22 -3.55 12.91 8.88
CA ASP A 22 -4.45 12.99 10.04
C ASP A 22 -5.49 14.14 9.94
N ASP A 23 -5.87 14.53 8.72
CA ASP A 23 -6.87 15.58 8.50
C ASP A 23 -8.30 15.02 8.54
N HIS A 24 -8.94 15.12 9.70
CA HIS A 24 -10.34 14.71 9.94
C HIS A 24 -11.37 15.73 9.43
N SER A 25 -10.95 16.89 8.88
CA SER A 25 -11.88 17.87 8.29
C SER A 25 -12.37 17.45 6.90
N LYS A 26 -11.66 16.50 6.26
CA LYS A 26 -11.92 16.00 4.91
C LYS A 26 -12.56 14.64 4.91
N LYS A 27 -13.11 14.22 3.77
CA LYS A 27 -13.72 12.88 3.67
C LYS A 27 -12.65 11.80 3.76
N PRO A 28 -12.78 10.85 4.71
CA PRO A 28 -11.84 9.74 4.82
C PRO A 28 -11.98 8.78 3.64
N GLY A 29 -10.91 8.06 3.38
CA GLY A 29 -10.97 6.88 2.54
C GLY A 29 -11.42 5.66 3.34
N ILE A 30 -11.87 4.61 2.66
CA ILE A 30 -12.38 3.39 3.27
C ILE A 30 -11.61 2.20 2.71
N ILE A 31 -11.01 1.43 3.60
CA ILE A 31 -10.32 0.15 3.32
C ILE A 31 -11.16 -0.98 3.91
N LYS A 32 -11.34 -2.06 3.16
CA LYS A 32 -12.01 -3.28 3.61
C LYS A 32 -11.06 -4.46 3.55
N ILE A 33 -11.06 -5.25 4.62
CA ILE A 33 -10.49 -6.60 4.65
C ILE A 33 -11.63 -7.58 4.48
N ASP A 34 -11.56 -8.42 3.45
CA ASP A 34 -12.43 -9.57 3.25
C ASP A 34 -11.80 -10.80 3.89
N LYS A 35 -12.41 -11.29 4.99
CA LYS A 35 -11.88 -12.42 5.74
C LYS A 35 -12.11 -13.77 5.05
N ILE A 36 -13.02 -13.84 4.08
CA ILE A 36 -13.34 -15.08 3.35
C ILE A 36 -12.32 -15.27 2.23
N ASN A 37 -12.06 -14.21 1.47
CA ASN A 37 -11.18 -14.26 0.32
C ASN A 37 -9.71 -13.94 0.66
N ASP A 38 -9.44 -13.52 1.90
CA ASP A 38 -8.13 -13.04 2.37
C ASP A 38 -7.58 -11.91 1.48
N THR A 39 -8.46 -10.96 1.15
CA THR A 39 -8.13 -9.80 0.31
C THR A 39 -8.30 -8.51 1.07
N ILE A 40 -7.54 -7.50 0.65
CA ILE A 40 -7.71 -6.11 1.09
C ILE A 40 -8.03 -5.24 -0.12
N GLU A 41 -9.03 -4.39 0.03
CA GLU A 41 -9.56 -3.57 -1.06
C GLU A 41 -9.87 -2.15 -0.58
N ILE A 42 -9.65 -1.17 -1.46
CA ILE A 42 -10.00 0.23 -1.22
C ILE A 42 -11.42 0.43 -1.75
N LEU A 43 -12.40 0.54 -0.86
CA LEU A 43 -13.78 0.80 -1.24
C LEU A 43 -13.97 2.23 -1.75
N ARG A 44 -13.22 3.17 -1.17
CA ARG A 44 -13.23 4.58 -1.56
C ARG A 44 -11.88 5.23 -1.19
N PRO A 45 -11.23 5.97 -2.08
CA PRO A 45 -10.06 6.75 -1.69
C PRO A 45 -10.45 7.93 -0.80
N ALA A 46 -9.53 8.39 0.04
CA ALA A 46 -9.69 9.65 0.76
C ALA A 46 -9.72 10.82 -0.25
N GLU A 47 -10.39 11.93 0.12
CA GLU A 47 -10.52 13.10 -0.75
C GLU A 47 -9.16 13.68 -1.17
N ASP A 48 -8.21 13.64 -0.25
CA ASP A 48 -6.85 14.15 -0.40
C ASP A 48 -5.82 13.06 -0.74
N ASP A 49 -6.28 11.87 -1.11
CA ASP A 49 -5.36 10.81 -1.50
C ASP A 49 -4.69 11.13 -2.84
N ILE A 50 -3.46 10.65 -3.01
CA ILE A 50 -2.65 10.88 -4.20
C ILE A 50 -2.69 9.60 -5.03
N TYR A 51 -3.32 9.69 -6.21
CA TYR A 51 -3.27 8.61 -7.18
C TYR A 51 -1.97 8.67 -7.98
N ILE A 52 -1.14 7.65 -7.83
CA ILE A 52 0.13 7.51 -8.52
C ILE A 52 -0.02 6.42 -9.58
N THR A 53 0.50 6.69 -10.77
CA THR A 53 0.58 5.72 -11.85
C THR A 53 2.02 5.64 -12.34
N HIS A 54 2.51 4.42 -12.53
CA HIS A 54 3.77 4.12 -13.19
C HIS A 54 3.50 3.20 -14.37
N THR A 55 4.02 3.57 -15.54
CA THR A 55 3.99 2.71 -16.70
C THR A 55 4.91 1.51 -16.51
N ALA A 56 4.61 0.40 -17.18
CA ALA A 56 5.52 -0.77 -17.19
C ALA A 56 6.95 -0.38 -17.63
N ALA A 57 7.07 0.55 -18.58
CA ALA A 57 8.35 1.06 -19.06
C ALA A 57 9.11 1.86 -17.98
N GLU A 58 8.44 2.71 -17.21
CA GLU A 58 9.05 3.44 -16.10
C GLU A 58 9.51 2.50 -14.99
N LEU A 59 8.69 1.51 -14.62
CA LEU A 59 9.05 0.51 -13.62
C LEU A 59 10.27 -0.32 -14.06
N ASN A 60 10.32 -0.73 -15.32
CA ASN A 60 11.47 -1.45 -15.87
C ASN A 60 12.71 -0.54 -15.96
N SER A 61 12.55 0.73 -16.31
CA SER A 61 13.66 1.68 -16.29
C SER A 61 14.22 1.92 -14.89
N MET A 62 13.39 1.91 -13.84
CA MET A 62 13.85 1.97 -12.45
C MET A 62 14.64 0.71 -12.09
N ARG A 63 14.14 -0.47 -12.47
CA ARG A 63 14.83 -1.75 -12.28
C ARG A 63 16.20 -1.76 -12.98
N ASP A 64 16.27 -1.30 -14.22
CA ASP A 64 17.51 -1.19 -14.99
C ASP A 64 18.52 -0.25 -14.31
N SER A 65 18.05 0.89 -13.80
CA SER A 65 18.91 1.81 -13.04
C SER A 65 19.48 1.17 -11.77
N VAL A 66 18.70 0.35 -11.06
CA VAL A 66 19.19 -0.40 -9.88
C VAL A 66 20.19 -1.48 -10.29
N ASN A 67 19.96 -2.16 -11.42
CA ASN A 67 20.88 -3.16 -11.96
C ASN A 67 22.22 -2.55 -12.36
N GLU A 68 22.25 -1.37 -12.99
CA GLU A 68 23.51 -0.68 -13.30
C GLU A 68 24.27 -0.29 -12.02
N MET A 69 23.59 0.21 -10.97
CA MET A 69 24.24 0.45 -9.67
C MET A 69 24.81 -0.84 -9.05
N ARG A 70 24.05 -1.94 -9.07
CA ARG A 70 24.51 -3.24 -8.55
C ARG A 70 25.75 -3.74 -9.30
N LYS A 71 25.76 -3.58 -10.62
CA LYS A 71 26.89 -3.97 -11.48
C LYS A 71 28.14 -3.13 -11.19
N GLU A 72 28.01 -1.83 -10.94
CA GLU A 72 29.12 -0.98 -10.47
C GLU A 72 29.66 -1.45 -9.10
N GLU A 73 28.78 -1.94 -8.22
CA GLU A 73 29.15 -2.56 -6.93
C GLU A 73 29.69 -4.00 -7.05
N GLY A 74 29.76 -4.58 -8.26
CA GLY A 74 30.17 -5.96 -8.48
C GLY A 74 29.16 -7.01 -8.01
N ARG A 75 27.90 -6.61 -7.78
CA ARG A 75 26.78 -7.48 -7.42
C ARG A 75 26.07 -8.00 -8.67
N SER A 76 25.40 -9.15 -8.53
CA SER A 76 24.52 -9.66 -9.58
C SER A 76 23.30 -8.76 -9.76
N GLU A 77 22.80 -8.69 -10.99
CA GLU A 77 21.51 -8.09 -11.29
C GLU A 77 20.39 -8.72 -10.47
N LEU A 78 19.33 -7.95 -10.24
CA LEU A 78 18.11 -8.42 -9.60
C LEU A 78 17.49 -9.57 -10.41
N THR A 79 17.15 -10.65 -9.73
CA THR A 79 16.36 -11.76 -10.31
C THR A 79 14.89 -11.37 -10.48
N GLU A 80 14.13 -12.18 -11.24
CA GLU A 80 12.67 -12.02 -11.35
C GLU A 80 11.96 -12.25 -10.02
N GLU A 81 12.54 -13.05 -9.12
CA GLU A 81 11.99 -13.29 -7.78
C GLU A 81 12.18 -12.08 -6.85
N GLU A 82 13.33 -11.42 -6.93
CA GLU A 82 13.62 -10.23 -6.12
C GLU A 82 12.81 -9.01 -6.58
N TRP A 83 12.74 -8.79 -7.88
CA TRP A 83 11.99 -7.68 -8.46
C TRP A 83 11.58 -8.04 -9.89
N PRO A 84 10.36 -8.52 -10.13
CA PRO A 84 9.96 -8.96 -11.47
C PRO A 84 9.94 -7.80 -12.47
N ASN A 85 10.18 -8.11 -13.74
CA ASN A 85 9.90 -7.16 -14.81
C ASN A 85 8.41 -6.82 -14.84
N ALA A 86 8.10 -5.52 -14.91
CA ALA A 86 6.74 -5.05 -15.05
C ALA A 86 6.21 -5.41 -16.44
N THR A 87 5.12 -6.16 -16.46
CA THR A 87 4.39 -6.55 -17.69
C THR A 87 3.15 -5.69 -17.92
N LYS A 88 2.77 -4.88 -16.93
CA LYS A 88 1.61 -3.99 -16.94
C LYS A 88 1.94 -2.72 -16.15
N ASP A 89 1.18 -1.68 -16.43
CA ASP A 89 1.21 -0.45 -15.63
C ASP A 89 0.74 -0.76 -14.20
N ASP A 90 1.30 -0.04 -13.24
CA ASP A 90 0.92 -0.11 -11.85
C ASP A 90 0.35 1.23 -11.40
N SER A 91 -0.68 1.17 -10.57
CA SER A 91 -1.33 2.36 -10.07
C SER A 91 -1.89 2.12 -8.69
N TYR A 92 -1.72 3.10 -7.81
CA TYR A 92 -2.10 2.97 -6.41
C TYR A 92 -2.39 4.34 -5.80
N TYR A 93 -3.16 4.32 -4.71
CA TYR A 93 -3.38 5.47 -3.87
C TYR A 93 -2.29 5.52 -2.79
N TRP A 94 -1.50 6.58 -2.75
CA TRP A 94 -0.31 6.70 -1.92
C TRP A 94 -0.61 6.50 -0.44
N PHE A 95 -1.59 7.22 0.12
CA PHE A 95 -1.92 7.12 1.53
C PHE A 95 -2.62 5.80 1.86
N ALA A 96 -3.51 5.34 0.98
CA ALA A 96 -4.18 4.04 1.15
C ALA A 96 -3.19 2.87 1.15
N TYR A 97 -2.25 2.82 0.20
CA TYR A 97 -1.21 1.79 0.09
C TYR A 97 -0.46 1.63 1.41
N HIS A 98 -0.13 2.78 1.97
CA HIS A 98 0.62 2.94 3.17
C HIS A 98 -0.17 2.53 4.44
N ALA A 99 -1.45 2.90 4.54
CA ALA A 99 -2.34 2.40 5.58
C ALA A 99 -2.54 0.87 5.48
N ILE A 100 -2.75 0.37 4.27
CA ILE A 100 -2.86 -1.07 3.95
C ILE A 100 -1.61 -1.81 4.42
N SER A 101 -0.41 -1.29 4.16
CA SER A 101 0.85 -1.92 4.57
C SER A 101 0.87 -2.20 6.08
N GLU A 102 0.55 -1.20 6.92
CA GLU A 102 0.52 -1.39 8.38
C GLU A 102 -0.62 -2.29 8.85
N ILE A 103 -1.81 -2.14 8.26
CA ILE A 103 -2.95 -2.99 8.57
C ILE A 103 -2.62 -4.45 8.26
N THR A 104 -2.06 -4.74 7.08
CA THR A 104 -1.69 -6.10 6.66
C THR A 104 -0.57 -6.67 7.52
N LYS A 105 0.46 -5.89 7.89
CA LYS A 105 1.51 -6.33 8.83
C LYS A 105 0.92 -6.79 10.16
N ALA A 106 0.01 -6.01 10.75
CA ALA A 106 -0.63 -6.39 12.01
C ALA A 106 -1.56 -7.60 11.84
N TYR A 107 -2.39 -7.59 10.79
CA TYR A 107 -3.36 -8.65 10.51
C TYR A 107 -2.70 -10.01 10.31
N ASN A 108 -1.57 -10.05 9.57
CA ASN A 108 -0.79 -11.28 9.36
C ASN A 108 -0.16 -11.82 10.67
N ASN A 109 -0.02 -10.98 11.70
CA ASN A 109 0.40 -11.39 13.04
C ASN A 109 -0.79 -11.74 13.96
N GLY A 110 -2.01 -11.85 13.41
CA GLY A 110 -3.23 -12.13 14.18
C GLY A 110 -3.75 -10.94 14.98
N ILE A 111 -3.28 -9.73 14.69
CA ILE A 111 -3.65 -8.50 15.41
C ILE A 111 -4.58 -7.67 14.54
N VAL A 112 -5.78 -7.40 15.04
CA VAL A 112 -6.69 -6.42 14.45
C VAL A 112 -6.46 -5.08 15.15
N LEU A 113 -5.93 -4.10 14.43
CA LEU A 113 -5.69 -2.76 14.97
C LEU A 113 -7.03 -2.01 15.07
N GLU A 114 -7.36 -1.46 16.24
CA GLU A 114 -8.53 -0.57 16.33
C GLU A 114 -8.22 0.82 15.75
N LYS A 115 -6.96 1.25 15.86
CA LYS A 115 -6.43 2.46 15.25
C LYS A 115 -4.94 2.32 15.03
N GLY A 116 -4.41 3.10 14.10
CA GLY A 116 -2.99 3.13 13.82
C GLY A 116 -2.60 4.37 13.03
N SER A 117 -1.30 4.51 12.84
CA SER A 117 -0.70 5.57 12.03
C SER A 117 0.51 5.01 11.33
N SER A 118 0.85 5.61 10.21
CA SER A 118 2.06 5.25 9.50
C SER A 118 2.72 6.48 8.90
N ALA A 119 4.00 6.62 9.21
CA ALA A 119 4.84 7.75 8.86
C ALA A 119 6.06 7.27 8.08
N TRP A 120 6.43 8.04 7.07
CA TRP A 120 7.54 7.79 6.14
C TRP A 120 8.40 9.05 6.19
N TYR A 121 9.69 8.88 6.45
CA TYR A 121 10.69 9.94 6.54
C TYR A 121 11.94 9.52 5.77
#